data_AF-A0A133VHG0-F1
#
_entry.id   AF-A0A133VHG0-F1
#
_cell.length_a   1.000
_cell.length_b   1.000
_cell.length_c   1.000
_cell.angle_alpha   90.00
_cell.angle_beta   90.00
_cell.angle_gamma   90.00
#
_symmetry.space_group_name_H-M   'P 1'
#
loop_
_entity.id
_entity.type
_entity.pdbx_description
1 polymer ?
#
loop_
_entity_poly.entity_id
_entity_poly.type
_entity_poly.pdbx_seq_one_letter_code
_entity_poly.pdbx_strand_id
1 'polypeptide(L)'
;MPISAKEFEETPEKALEIREGTNAEKILNFLLKNQDKAFTRKEIMEETEVKSGSIGVTLSRLEEKNLVRHKGNYWALARDDKIATLASEIQGTKTANEDLGEESEEEWLKKEE
;
A
#
# COMPACT_ATOMS: atom_id res chain seq x y z
N MET A 1 2.16 -18.90 13.90
CA MET A 1 1.82 -20.16 13.20
C MET A 1 2.24 -20.02 11.74
N PRO A 2 3.09 -20.91 11.19
CA PRO A 2 3.39 -20.90 9.76
C PRO A 2 2.18 -21.42 8.97
N ILE A 3 1.90 -20.81 7.82
CA ILE A 3 0.90 -21.30 6.86
C ILE A 3 1.59 -22.21 5.84
N SER A 4 0.86 -23.19 5.31
CA SER A 4 1.37 -24.09 4.27
C SER A 4 1.52 -23.38 2.92
N ALA A 5 2.37 -23.91 2.04
CA ALA A 5 2.52 -23.39 0.67
C ALA A 5 1.21 -23.42 -0.12
N LYS A 6 0.32 -24.38 0.20
CA LYS A 6 -1.02 -24.47 -0.38
C LYS A 6 -1.95 -23.38 0.17
N GLU A 7 -1.89 -23.08 1.47
CA GLU A 7 -2.62 -21.95 2.06
C GLU A 7 -2.12 -20.60 1.51
N PHE A 8 -0.84 -20.48 1.15
CA PHE A 8 -0.31 -19.30 0.46
C PHE A 8 -0.94 -19.10 -0.93
N GLU A 9 -1.18 -20.20 -1.66
CA GLU A 9 -1.82 -20.18 -2.99
C GLU A 9 -3.36 -20.06 -2.93
N GLU A 10 -3.99 -20.58 -1.87
CA GLU A 10 -5.45 -20.58 -1.66
C GLU A 10 -5.95 -19.37 -0.86
N THR A 11 -5.05 -18.54 -0.30
CA THR A 11 -5.46 -17.27 0.31
C THR A 11 -5.93 -16.35 -0.81
N PRO A 12 -7.23 -15.98 -0.86
CA PRO A 12 -7.70 -15.03 -1.86
C PRO A 12 -6.84 -13.79 -1.75
N GLU A 13 -6.28 -13.34 -2.87
CA GLU A 13 -5.60 -12.06 -2.91
C GLU A 13 -6.53 -11.06 -2.24
N LYS A 14 -6.08 -10.44 -1.13
CA LYS A 14 -6.66 -9.19 -0.66
C LYS A 14 -6.43 -8.17 -1.77
N ALA A 15 -7.27 -8.26 -2.79
CA ALA A 15 -7.01 -7.66 -4.08
C ALA A 15 -7.17 -6.15 -4.03
N LEU A 16 -7.75 -5.58 -2.96
CA LEU A 16 -8.00 -4.14 -2.89
C LEU A 16 -7.83 -3.51 -1.50
N GLU A 17 -7.28 -4.21 -0.52
CA GLU A 17 -6.94 -3.54 0.75
C GLU A 17 -5.45 -3.24 0.75
N ILE A 18 -5.10 -2.09 0.16
CA ILE A 18 -3.85 -1.40 0.54
C ILE A 18 -4.04 -1.02 2.01
N ARG A 19 -3.78 -1.97 2.90
CA ARG A 19 -3.88 -1.73 4.32
C ARG A 19 -2.78 -0.80 4.75
N GLU A 20 -3.11 0.01 5.74
CA GLU A 20 -2.13 0.81 6.45
C GLU A 20 -0.97 -0.06 6.96
N GLY A 21 0.24 0.45 6.81
CA GLY A 21 1.49 -0.22 7.17
C GLY A 21 2.02 -1.23 6.17
N THR A 22 1.35 -1.47 5.03
CA THR A 22 1.83 -2.44 4.02
C THR A 22 2.97 -1.89 3.16
N ASN A 23 3.82 -2.78 2.63
CA ASN A 23 4.87 -2.38 1.67
C ASN A 23 4.30 -1.68 0.43
N ALA A 24 3.11 -2.11 -0.03
CA ALA A 24 2.44 -1.50 -1.18
C ALA A 24 2.04 -0.05 -0.88
N GLU A 25 1.45 0.19 0.30
CA GLU A 25 1.10 1.53 0.76
C GLU A 25 2.33 2.44 0.86
N LYS A 26 3.41 1.97 1.50
CA LYS A 26 4.65 2.74 1.64
C LYS A 26 5.20 3.20 0.28
N ILE A 27 5.25 2.29 -0.69
CA ILE A 27 5.71 2.58 -2.05
C ILE A 27 4.78 3.58 -2.74
N LEU A 28 3.47 3.37 -2.67
CA LEU A 28 2.52 4.28 -3.30
C LEU A 28 2.53 5.67 -2.68
N ASN A 29 2.60 5.78 -1.35
CA ASN A 29 2.73 7.05 -0.65
C ASN A 29 3.97 7.81 -1.08
N PHE A 30 5.10 7.13 -1.22
CA PHE A 30 6.34 7.73 -1.72
C PHE A 30 6.18 8.24 -3.16
N LEU A 31 5.59 7.45 -4.05
CA LEU A 31 5.35 7.84 -5.44
C LEU A 31 4.28 8.94 -5.58
N LEU A 32 3.25 8.93 -4.74
CA LEU A 32 2.22 9.98 -4.66
C LEU A 32 2.78 11.33 -4.21
N LYS A 33 3.81 11.34 -3.36
CA LYS A 33 4.54 12.56 -2.99
C LYS A 33 5.48 13.05 -4.09
N ASN A 34 5.78 12.20 -5.08
CA ASN A 34 6.76 12.47 -6.16
C ASN A 34 6.19 12.12 -7.55
N GLN A 35 4.96 12.57 -7.84
CA GLN A 35 4.19 12.14 -9.02
C GLN A 35 4.82 12.49 -10.38
N ASP A 36 5.69 13.50 -10.38
CA ASP A 36 6.41 14.00 -11.55
C ASP A 36 7.74 13.28 -11.81
N LYS A 37 8.17 12.38 -10.91
CA LYS A 37 9.47 11.70 -10.96
C LYS A 37 9.32 10.21 -11.22
N ALA A 38 10.45 9.60 -11.61
CA ALA A 38 10.59 8.15 -11.73
C ALA A 38 11.84 7.71 -10.97
N PHE A 39 11.76 6.54 -10.33
CA PHE A 39 12.77 6.04 -9.41
C PHE A 39 13.16 4.62 -9.77
N THR A 40 14.41 4.28 -9.54
CA THR A 40 14.88 2.90 -9.59
C THR A 40 14.33 2.11 -8.42
N ARG A 41 14.32 0.78 -8.56
CA ARG A 41 13.99 -0.13 -7.44
C ARG A 41 14.83 0.15 -6.20
N LYS A 42 16.12 0.47 -6.38
CA LYS A 42 17.05 0.74 -5.29
C LYS A 42 16.66 2.02 -4.54
N GLU A 43 16.40 3.11 -5.25
CA GLU A 43 15.97 4.38 -4.64
C GLU A 43 14.64 4.21 -3.89
N ILE A 44 13.68 3.49 -4.46
CA ILE A 44 12.41 3.21 -3.77
C ILE A 44 12.67 2.42 -2.47
N MET A 45 13.52 1.39 -2.50
CA MET A 45 13.85 0.64 -1.29
C MET A 45 14.49 1.50 -0.21
N GLU A 46 15.41 2.40 -0.60
CA GLU A 46 16.11 3.30 0.33
C GLU A 46 15.14 4.28 0.98
N GLU A 47 14.19 4.82 0.22
CA GLU A 47 13.22 5.81 0.71
C GLU A 47 12.04 5.18 1.47
N THR A 48 11.62 3.96 1.12
CA THR A 48 10.44 3.31 1.74
C THR A 48 10.80 2.25 2.78
N GLU A 49 12.09 1.96 2.96
CA GLU A 49 12.63 0.90 3.82
C GLU A 49 12.06 -0.50 3.51
N VAL A 50 11.58 -0.71 2.28
CA VAL A 50 11.02 -2.00 1.86
C VAL A 50 12.15 -2.95 1.51
N LYS A 51 12.10 -4.14 2.11
CA LYS A 51 13.14 -5.18 1.91
C LYS A 51 13.23 -5.61 0.44
N SER A 52 14.45 -5.90 0.00
CA SER A 52 14.76 -6.38 -1.36
C SER A 52 13.94 -7.61 -1.78
N GLY A 53 13.67 -8.52 -0.85
CA GLY A 53 12.86 -9.71 -1.11
C GLY A 53 11.39 -9.41 -1.42
N SER A 54 10.88 -8.25 -1.02
CA SER A 54 9.47 -7.88 -1.20
C SER A 54 9.25 -6.79 -2.26
N ILE A 55 10.24 -5.93 -2.52
CA ILE A 55 10.07 -4.78 -3.43
C ILE A 55 9.67 -5.21 -4.84
N GLY A 56 10.29 -6.26 -5.39
CA GLY A 56 10.05 -6.68 -6.78
C GLY A 56 8.63 -7.21 -6.98
N VAL A 57 8.20 -8.12 -6.09
CA VAL A 57 6.84 -8.67 -6.12
C VAL A 57 5.80 -7.57 -5.87
N THR A 58 6.08 -6.65 -4.94
CA THR A 58 5.16 -5.55 -4.63
C THR A 58 5.00 -4.60 -5.83
N LEU A 59 6.10 -4.19 -6.45
CA LEU A 59 6.06 -3.32 -7.64
C LEU A 59 5.35 -3.99 -8.82
N SER A 60 5.56 -5.30 -9.02
CA SER A 60 4.89 -6.06 -10.08
C SER A 60 3.37 -6.08 -9.86
N ARG A 61 2.91 -6.35 -8.62
CA ARG A 61 1.48 -6.31 -8.27
C ARG A 61 0.86 -4.92 -8.43
N LEU A 62 1.62 -3.87 -8.11
CA LEU A 62 1.17 -2.49 -8.31
C LEU A 62 1.03 -2.15 -9.80
N GLU A 63 1.93 -2.68 -10.65
CA GLU A 63 1.87 -2.52 -12.11
C GLU A 63 0.70 -3.29 -12.72
N GLU A 64 0.46 -4.53 -12.30
CA GLU A 64 -0.70 -5.34 -12.73
C GLU A 64 -2.03 -4.61 -12.45
N LYS A 65 -2.08 -3.85 -11.35
CA LYS A 65 -3.23 -3.02 -10.97
C LYS A 65 -3.26 -1.65 -11.64
N ASN A 66 -2.28 -1.35 -12.50
CA ASN A 66 -2.11 -0.06 -13.17
C ASN A 66 -1.95 1.12 -12.20
N LEU A 67 -1.37 0.87 -11.02
CA LEU A 67 -1.11 1.92 -10.01
C LEU A 67 0.27 2.56 -10.20
N VAL A 68 1.20 1.80 -10.79
CA VAL A 68 2.51 2.29 -11.17
C VAL A 68 2.79 1.92 -12.62
N ARG A 69 3.68 2.67 -13.27
CA ARG A 69 4.22 2.36 -14.60
C ARG A 69 5.70 2.04 -14.49
N HIS A 70 6.15 1.10 -15.32
CA HIS A 70 7.54 0.67 -15.39
C HIS A 70 8.14 0.97 -16.77
N LYS A 71 9.40 1.44 -16.79
CA LYS A 71 10.19 1.59 -18.01
C LYS A 71 11.67 1.35 -17.73
N GLY A 72 12.20 0.25 -18.26
CA GLY A 72 13.59 -0.13 -18.08
C GLY A 72 13.88 -0.52 -16.64
N ASN A 73 14.57 0.34 -15.89
CA ASN A 73 14.82 0.16 -14.45
C ASN A 73 13.99 1.10 -13.57
N TYR A 74 13.19 1.97 -14.19
CA TYR A 74 12.51 3.07 -13.54
C TYR A 74 11.02 2.81 -13.36
N TRP A 75 10.51 3.22 -12.22
CA TRP A 75 9.14 3.07 -11.76
C TRP A 75 8.58 4.45 -11.42
N ALA A 76 7.33 4.71 -11.79
CA ALA A 76 6.66 5.97 -11.48
C ALA A 76 5.19 5.73 -11.20
N LEU A 77 4.53 6.70 -10.57
CA LEU A 77 3.08 6.67 -10.39
C LEU A 77 2.36 6.63 -11.76
N ALA A 78 1.29 5.84 -11.88
CA ALA A 78 0.42 5.88 -13.05
C ALA A 78 -0.25 7.27 -13.20
N ARG A 79 -0.74 7.61 -14.39
CA ARG A 79 -1.37 8.91 -14.69
C ARG A 79 -2.89 8.82 -14.87
N ASP A 80 -3.47 7.65 -14.66
CA ASP A 80 -4.89 7.37 -14.92
C ASP A 80 -5.80 7.76 -13.75
N ASP A 81 -7.09 7.95 -14.06
CA ASP A 81 -8.15 8.34 -13.12
C ASP A 81 -8.25 7.43 -11.87
N LYS A 82 -7.81 6.17 -11.96
CA LYS A 82 -7.73 5.23 -10.84
C LYS A 82 -6.85 5.73 -9.69
N ILE A 83 -5.86 6.58 -9.99
CA ILE A 83 -4.98 7.19 -8.99
C ILE A 83 -5.70 8.25 -8.16
N ALA A 84 -6.66 8.99 -8.73
CA ALA A 84 -7.39 10.03 -8.01
C ALA A 84 -8.24 9.44 -6.87
N THR A 85 -8.90 8.30 -7.12
CA THR A 85 -9.64 7.54 -6.10
C THR A 85 -8.69 6.99 -5.03
N LEU A 86 -7.59 6.34 -5.44
CA LEU A 86 -6.64 5.77 -4.49
C LEU A 86 -5.92 6.82 -3.65
N ALA A 87 -5.55 7.96 -4.24
CA ALA A 87 -4.95 9.07 -3.51
C ALA A 87 -5.91 9.61 -2.46
N SER A 88 -7.20 9.69 -2.78
CA SER A 88 -8.25 10.11 -1.84
C SER A 88 -8.47 9.09 -0.73
N GLU A 89 -8.36 7.79 -1.01
CA GLU A 89 -8.41 6.72 0.00
C GLU A 89 -7.21 6.79 0.94
N ILE A 90 -5.98 6.80 0.41
CA ILE A 90 -4.74 6.85 1.22
C ILE A 90 -4.65 8.16 2.02
N GLN A 91 -5.10 9.28 1.45
CA GLN A 91 -5.08 10.57 2.14
C GLN A 91 -6.24 10.69 3.13
N GLY A 92 -7.40 10.09 2.82
CA GLY A 92 -8.56 10.01 3.71
C GLY A 92 -8.30 9.15 4.95
N THR A 93 -7.59 8.02 4.80
CA THR A 93 -7.18 7.20 5.95
C THR A 93 -6.16 7.94 6.82
N LYS A 94 -5.21 8.66 6.20
CA LYS A 94 -4.26 9.50 6.95
C LYS A 94 -4.93 10.61 7.77
N THR A 95 -5.97 11.28 7.23
CA THR A 95 -6.71 12.31 7.97
C THR A 95 -7.62 11.74 9.05
N ALA A 96 -8.21 10.55 8.84
CA ALA A 96 -9.02 9.89 9.86
C ALA A 96 -8.20 9.48 11.10
N ASN A 97 -6.91 9.16 10.93
CA ASN A 97 -6.03 8.75 12.02
C ASN A 97 -5.44 9.93 12.83
N GLU A 98 -5.54 11.17 12.32
CA GLU A 98 -5.04 12.37 13.02
C GLU A 98 -6.16 13.12 13.81
N ASP A 99 -7.44 12.79 13.58
CA ASP A 99 -8.60 13.45 14.24
C ASP A 99 -9.42 12.51 15.16
N LEU A 100 -9.25 11.18 15.06
CA LEU A 100 -9.90 10.23 15.97
C LEU A 100 -8.84 9.63 16.90
N GLY A 101 -8.76 10.19 18.11
CA GLY A 101 -7.95 9.65 19.19
C GLY A 101 -8.25 8.17 19.40
N GLU A 102 -7.19 7.41 19.75
CA GLU A 102 -7.20 5.98 20.09
C GLU A 102 -8.61 5.49 20.45
N GLU A 103 -9.28 4.81 19.52
CA GLU A 103 -10.53 4.11 19.85
C GLU A 103 -10.17 3.02 20.86
N SER A 104 -10.28 3.37 22.14
CA SER A 104 -10.25 2.42 23.23
C SER A 104 -11.39 1.43 23.00
N GLU A 105 -11.02 0.19 22.71
CA GLU A 105 -11.89 -0.97 22.49
C GLU A 105 -12.81 -1.27 23.71
N GLU A 106 -12.70 -0.49 24.79
CA GLU A 106 -13.37 -0.70 26.09
C GLU A 106 -14.79 -0.09 26.19
N GLU A 107 -15.24 0.75 25.25
CA GLU A 107 -16.59 1.36 25.29
C GLU A 107 -17.71 0.47 24.72
N TRP A 108 -17.38 -0.66 24.09
CA TRP A 108 -18.36 -1.51 23.39
C TRP A 108 -18.98 -2.60 24.28
N LEU A 109 -18.55 -2.71 25.54
CA LEU A 109 -18.99 -3.77 26.46
C LEU A 109 -19.82 -3.27 27.65
N LYS A 110 -20.50 -2.12 27.49
CA LYS A 110 -21.56 -1.68 28.41
C LYS A 110 -22.77 -1.13 27.67
N LYS A 111 -23.35 -1.95 26.81
CA LYS A 111 -24.76 -1.77 26.47
C LYS A 111 -25.45 -3.05 26.04
N GLU A 112 -25.45 -4.05 26.92
CA GLU A 112 -26.63 -4.89 27.08
C GLU A 112 -26.88 -5.12 28.58
N GLU A 113 -28.14 -4.91 28.94
CA GLU A 113 -28.84 -4.99 30.24
C GLU A 113 -28.79 -3.80 31.21
#